data_AF-A0A6N6P7X5-F1
#
_entry.id   AF-A0A6N6P7X5-F1
#
_cell.length_a   1.000
_cell.length_b   1.000
_cell.length_c   1.000
_cell.angle_alpha   90.00
_cell.angle_beta   90.00
_cell.angle_gamma   90.00
#
_symmetry.space_group_name_H-M   'P 1'
#
loop_
_entity.id
_entity.type
_entity.pdbx_description
1 polymer ?
#
loop_
_entity_poly.entity_id
_entity_poly.type
_entity_poly.pdbx_seq_one_letter_code
_entity_poly.pdbx_strand_id
1 'polypeptide(L)'
;MDNIYHSELWRDLYVMLGTSAGALVGLLFVVMSLHIEKVDNPDYNLSMTIQGSRNNTYHLLTVLVEAALVLMPQPLTILGAELFAINLFGLRLPLIISCKLYGRNITIGNRSGFPVALILTIVVGYLLGIAGGIVLVQNDERGLYLVTLCCVTLIVRSVLTAWTFMFGARRANSEKREN
;
A
#
# COMPACT_ATOMS: atom_id res chain seq x y z
N MET A 1 29.74 4.48 22.77
CA MET A 1 29.16 5.77 22.35
C MET A 1 27.74 5.47 21.96
N ASP A 2 26.79 5.80 22.82
CA ASP A 2 25.38 5.52 22.59
C ASP A 2 24.92 6.41 21.42
N ASN A 3 24.69 5.80 20.27
CA ASN A 3 24.11 6.48 19.11
C ASN A 3 22.62 6.70 19.45
N ILE A 4 22.33 7.77 20.18
CA ILE A 4 20.97 8.16 20.54
C ILE A 4 20.29 8.54 19.23
N TYR A 5 19.45 7.65 18.73
CA TYR A 5 18.58 7.88 17.59
C TYR A 5 17.82 9.20 17.77
N HIS A 6 18.14 10.20 16.95
CA HIS A 6 17.45 11.50 16.94
C HIS A 6 16.12 11.36 16.18
N SER A 7 15.14 10.71 16.81
CA SER A 7 13.77 10.54 16.28
C SER A 7 13.11 11.88 15.93
N GLU A 8 13.58 12.95 16.55
CA GLU A 8 13.06 14.33 16.47
C GLU A 8 13.10 14.88 15.04
N LEU A 9 14.13 14.54 14.26
CA LEU A 9 14.27 15.01 12.87
C LEU A 9 13.26 14.36 11.91
N TRP A 10 12.82 13.15 12.23
CA TRP A 10 11.91 12.35 11.41
C TRP A 10 10.47 12.43 11.90
N ARG A 11 10.27 12.87 13.15
CA ARG A 11 8.99 12.87 13.86
C ARG A 11 7.88 13.52 13.05
N ASP A 12 8.06 14.76 12.60
CA ASP A 12 7.00 15.51 11.92
C ASP A 12 6.59 14.84 10.60
N LEU A 13 7.56 14.28 9.88
CA LEU A 13 7.33 13.57 8.63
C LEU A 13 6.53 12.27 8.86
N TYR A 14 6.92 11.46 9.84
CA TYR A 14 6.22 10.21 10.13
C TYR A 14 4.87 10.43 10.81
N VAL A 15 4.70 11.50 11.59
CA VAL A 15 3.39 11.94 12.07
C VAL A 15 2.49 12.31 10.89
N MET A 16 2.98 13.09 9.92
CA MET A 16 2.23 13.44 8.71
C MET A 16 1.87 12.18 7.90
N LEU A 17 2.81 11.27 7.67
CA LEU A 17 2.57 10.03 6.92
C LEU A 17 1.58 9.12 7.63
N GLY A 18 1.75 8.90 8.93
CA GLY A 18 0.88 8.05 9.74
C GLY A 18 -0.54 8.61 9.84
N THR A 19 -0.70 9.91 10.07
CA THR A 19 -2.03 10.56 10.10
C THR A 19 -2.72 10.52 8.74
N SER A 20 -1.98 10.75 7.65
CA SER A 20 -2.50 10.64 6.28
C SER A 20 -2.97 9.21 5.97
N ALA A 21 -2.15 8.21 6.31
CA ALA A 21 -2.50 6.80 6.13
C ALA A 21 -3.73 6.43 6.97
N GLY A 22 -3.78 6.82 8.24
CA GLY A 22 -4.92 6.61 9.14
C GLY A 22 -6.21 7.25 8.62
N ALA A 23 -6.15 8.48 8.11
CA ALA A 23 -7.29 9.16 7.51
C ALA A 23 -7.80 8.42 6.26
N LEU A 24 -6.90 7.97 5.38
CA LEU A 24 -7.27 7.20 4.19
C LEU A 24 -7.88 5.83 4.54
N VAL A 25 -7.35 5.14 5.56
CA VAL A 25 -7.95 3.90 6.08
C VAL A 25 -9.38 4.15 6.57
N GLY A 26 -9.59 5.23 7.33
CA GLY A 26 -10.92 5.63 7.81
C GLY A 26 -11.90 5.90 6.66
N LEU A 27 -11.47 6.66 5.65
CA LEU A 27 -12.28 6.92 4.46
C LEU A 27 -12.61 5.65 3.67
N LEU A 28 -11.65 4.74 3.48
CA LEU A 28 -11.91 3.47 2.82
C LEU A 28 -12.93 2.63 3.60
N PHE A 29 -12.84 2.61 4.93
CA PHE A 29 -13.81 1.92 5.76
C PHE A 29 -15.24 2.47 5.58
N VAL A 30 -15.40 3.79 5.57
CA VAL A 30 -16.69 4.45 5.29
C VAL A 30 -17.21 4.12 3.89
N VAL A 31 -16.36 4.17 2.87
CA VAL A 31 -16.77 3.80 1.50
C VAL A 31 -17.22 2.35 1.43
N MET A 32 -16.49 1.43 2.09
CA MET A 32 -16.84 0.02 2.12
C MET A 32 -18.17 -0.22 2.84
N SER A 33 -18.45 0.45 3.96
CA SER A 33 -19.71 0.28 4.69
C SER A 33 -20.92 0.69 3.85
N LEU A 34 -20.81 1.77 3.06
CA LEU A 34 -21.86 2.23 2.15
C LEU A 34 -22.14 1.25 0.99
N HIS A 35 -21.19 0.38 0.66
CA HIS A 35 -21.29 -0.54 -0.47
C HIS A 35 -21.63 -1.98 -0.05
N ILE A 36 -21.81 -2.25 1.24
CA ILE A 36 -22.17 -3.59 1.76
C ILE A 36 -23.48 -4.12 1.15
N GLU A 37 -24.48 -3.26 0.93
CA GLU A 37 -25.77 -3.67 0.37
C GLU A 37 -25.70 -4.07 -1.12
N LYS A 38 -24.66 -3.64 -1.84
CA LYS A 38 -24.47 -4.02 -3.26
C LYS A 38 -23.79 -5.38 -3.45
N VAL A 39 -23.24 -5.97 -2.38
CA VAL A 39 -22.50 -7.25 -2.43
C VAL A 39 -23.38 -8.43 -2.82
N ASP A 40 -24.71 -8.30 -2.68
CA ASP A 40 -25.66 -9.37 -2.98
C ASP A 40 -25.97 -9.54 -4.48
N ASN A 41 -25.47 -8.64 -5.34
CA ASN A 41 -25.56 -8.78 -6.79
C ASN A 41 -24.27 -9.39 -7.37
N PRO A 42 -24.33 -10.50 -8.13
CA PRO A 42 -23.17 -11.23 -8.65
C PRO A 42 -22.53 -10.55 -9.88
N ASP A 43 -22.45 -9.21 -9.89
CA ASP A 43 -21.71 -8.48 -10.91
C ASP A 43 -20.20 -8.64 -10.65
N TYR A 44 -19.52 -9.41 -11.52
CA TYR A 44 -18.09 -9.73 -11.46
C TYR A 44 -17.17 -8.51 -11.21
N ASN A 45 -17.55 -7.33 -11.70
CA ASN A 45 -16.80 -6.07 -11.54
C ASN A 45 -16.82 -5.52 -10.10
N LEU A 46 -17.88 -5.76 -9.33
CA LEU A 46 -18.00 -5.29 -7.95
C LEU A 46 -17.10 -6.11 -7.02
N SER A 47 -17.05 -7.44 -7.21
CA SER A 47 -16.18 -8.33 -6.43
C SER A 47 -14.69 -7.98 -6.59
N MET A 48 -14.27 -7.58 -7.80
CA MET A 48 -12.90 -7.14 -8.07
C MET A 48 -12.59 -5.79 -7.38
N THR A 49 -13.57 -4.87 -7.33
CA THR A 49 -13.44 -3.58 -6.63
C THR A 49 -13.33 -3.77 -5.11
N ILE A 50 -14.11 -4.68 -4.54
CA ILE A 50 -14.08 -5.03 -3.10
C ILE A 50 -12.74 -5.67 -2.71
N GLN A 51 -12.25 -6.62 -3.53
CA GLN A 51 -10.94 -7.25 -3.30
C GLN A 51 -9.80 -6.23 -3.42
N GLY A 52 -9.88 -5.33 -4.39
CA GLY A 52 -8.93 -4.23 -4.57
C GLY A 52 -8.92 -3.24 -3.41
N SER A 53 -10.10 -2.86 -2.90
CA SER A 53 -10.24 -1.98 -1.74
C SER A 53 -9.64 -2.61 -0.47
N ARG A 54 -9.90 -3.91 -0.22
CA ARG A 54 -9.26 -4.65 0.89
C ARG A 54 -7.74 -4.64 0.79
N ASN A 55 -7.19 -4.93 -0.39
CA ASN A 55 -5.74 -4.93 -0.60
C ASN A 55 -5.15 -3.53 -0.37
N ASN A 56 -5.88 -2.48 -0.78
CA ASN A 56 -5.47 -1.11 -0.57
C ASN A 56 -5.44 -0.70 0.92
N THR A 57 -6.44 -1.15 1.69
CA THR A 57 -6.44 -0.95 3.15
C THR A 57 -5.23 -1.59 3.81
N TYR A 58 -4.82 -2.79 3.37
CA TYR A 58 -3.61 -3.43 3.91
C TYR A 58 -2.35 -2.60 3.68
N HIS A 59 -2.15 -2.04 2.48
CA HIS A 59 -0.99 -1.19 2.20
C HIS A 59 -0.95 0.06 3.08
N LEU A 60 -2.09 0.72 3.27
CA LEU A 60 -2.18 1.89 4.16
C LEU A 60 -1.98 1.53 5.63
N LEU A 61 -2.50 0.38 6.07
CA LEU A 61 -2.27 -0.13 7.42
C LEU A 61 -0.77 -0.42 7.64
N THR A 62 -0.08 -0.95 6.64
CA THR A 62 1.38 -1.14 6.71
C THR A 62 2.08 0.19 6.95
N VAL A 63 1.76 1.25 6.17
CA VAL A 63 2.36 2.58 6.37
C VAL A 63 2.06 3.15 7.76
N LEU A 64 0.85 2.93 8.28
CA LEU A 64 0.48 3.35 9.62
C LEU A 64 1.33 2.65 10.70
N VAL A 65 1.53 1.34 10.57
CA VAL A 65 2.36 0.56 11.50
C VAL A 65 3.82 0.98 11.39
N GLU A 66 4.35 1.16 10.17
CA GLU A 66 5.74 1.64 9.96
C GLU A 66 5.96 3.00 10.61
N ALA A 67 5.02 3.95 10.43
CA ALA A 67 5.11 5.25 11.09
C ALA A 67 5.08 5.15 12.61
N ALA A 68 4.24 4.29 13.17
CA ALA A 68 4.19 4.06 14.62
C ALA A 68 5.50 3.47 15.16
N LEU A 69 6.12 2.52 14.45
CA LEU A 69 7.38 1.91 14.85
C LEU A 69 8.57 2.88 14.79
N VAL A 70 8.60 3.74 13.76
CA VAL A 70 9.65 4.76 13.62
C VAL A 70 9.56 5.83 14.71
N LEU A 71 8.34 6.13 15.18
CA LEU A 71 8.07 7.07 16.28
C LEU A 71 8.31 6.45 17.66
N MET A 72 8.33 5.12 17.78
CA MET A 72 8.61 4.43 19.03
C MET A 72 10.09 4.61 19.39
N PRO A 73 10.43 4.98 20.64
CA PRO A 73 11.82 5.07 21.07
C PRO A 73 12.40 3.66 21.22
N GLN A 74 13.13 3.20 20.20
CA GLN A 74 13.77 1.88 20.15
C GLN A 74 15.14 1.93 19.45
N PRO A 75 16.05 0.97 19.70
CA PRO A 75 17.36 0.96 19.05
C PRO A 75 17.24 0.71 17.53
N LEU A 76 18.12 1.36 16.76
CA LEU A 76 18.07 1.40 15.29
C LEU A 76 18.08 -0.01 14.65
N THR A 77 18.80 -0.93 15.27
CA THR A 77 18.90 -2.33 14.83
C THR A 77 17.58 -3.09 14.96
N ILE A 78 16.84 -2.88 16.05
CA ILE A 78 15.52 -3.50 16.26
C ILE A 78 14.51 -2.88 15.29
N LEU A 79 14.49 -1.55 15.17
CA LEU A 79 13.65 -0.85 14.19
C LEU A 79 13.87 -1.37 12.76
N GLY A 80 15.14 -1.49 12.34
CA GLY A 80 15.49 -2.02 11.01
C GLY A 80 14.99 -3.45 10.79
N ALA A 81 15.12 -4.31 11.80
CA ALA A 81 14.65 -5.69 11.73
C ALA A 81 13.11 -5.80 11.65
N GLU A 82 12.39 -4.96 12.42
CA GLU A 82 10.93 -4.89 12.37
C GLU A 82 10.43 -4.39 11.02
N LEU A 83 11.02 -3.30 10.51
CA LEU A 83 10.69 -2.74 9.19
C LEU A 83 10.97 -3.74 8.06
N PHE A 84 12.10 -4.45 8.13
CA PHE A 84 12.42 -5.54 7.20
C PHE A 84 11.35 -6.63 7.25
N ALA A 85 10.98 -7.11 8.44
CA ALA A 85 10.01 -8.18 8.60
C ALA A 85 8.61 -7.78 8.09
N ILE A 86 8.18 -6.55 8.38
CA ILE A 86 6.89 -6.01 7.95
C ILE A 86 6.84 -5.83 6.43
N ASN A 87 7.89 -5.25 5.83
CA ASN A 87 7.95 -5.07 4.38
C ASN A 87 8.02 -6.41 3.64
N LEU A 88 8.76 -7.38 4.18
CA LEU A 88 8.81 -8.74 3.65
C LEU A 88 7.46 -9.44 3.73
N PHE A 89 6.73 -9.27 4.83
CA PHE A 89 5.38 -9.79 4.99
C PHE A 89 4.39 -9.10 4.03
N GLY A 90 4.47 -7.78 3.92
CA GLY A 90 3.66 -6.96 3.02
C GLY A 90 3.86 -7.32 1.56
N LEU A 91 5.09 -7.63 1.14
CA LEU A 91 5.44 -8.05 -0.22
C LEU A 91 4.79 -9.38 -0.64
N ARG A 92 4.42 -10.26 0.31
CA ARG A 92 3.77 -11.54 -0.01
C ARG A 92 2.42 -11.33 -0.70
N LEU A 93 1.66 -10.33 -0.30
CA LEU A 93 0.34 -10.03 -0.87
C LEU A 93 0.39 -9.69 -2.37
N PRO A 94 1.16 -8.67 -2.83
CA PRO A 94 1.27 -8.37 -4.25
C PRO A 94 1.92 -9.52 -5.05
N LEU A 95 2.83 -10.31 -4.46
CA LEU A 95 3.40 -11.49 -5.11
C LEU A 95 2.35 -12.57 -5.39
N ILE A 96 1.49 -12.89 -4.42
CA ILE A 96 0.42 -13.89 -4.59
C ILE A 96 -0.57 -13.41 -5.66
N ILE A 97 -0.94 -12.14 -5.63
CA ILE A 97 -1.83 -11.54 -6.63
C ILE A 97 -1.20 -11.62 -8.03
N SER A 98 0.08 -11.24 -8.16
CA SER A 98 0.83 -11.30 -9.42
C SER A 98 0.91 -12.72 -9.97
N CYS A 99 1.21 -13.70 -9.11
CA CYS A 99 1.31 -15.11 -9.49
C CYS A 99 -0.05 -15.67 -9.94
N LYS A 100 -1.13 -15.31 -9.24
CA LYS A 100 -2.49 -15.69 -9.63
C LYS A 100 -2.93 -15.05 -10.94
N LEU A 101 -2.50 -13.80 -11.19
CA LEU A 101 -2.76 -13.09 -12.45
C LEU A 101 -1.95 -13.67 -13.62
N TYR A 102 -0.74 -14.18 -13.36
CA TYR A 102 0.12 -14.80 -14.35
C TYR A 102 -0.33 -16.23 -14.71
N GLY A 103 -0.76 -17.02 -13.72
CA GLY A 103 -1.21 -18.40 -13.92
C GLY A 103 -2.58 -18.52 -14.60
N ARG A 104 -3.44 -17.51 -14.50
CA ARG A 104 -4.57 -17.34 -15.40
C ARG A 104 -4.03 -16.62 -16.63
N ASN A 105 -3.89 -17.31 -17.77
CA ASN A 105 -3.70 -16.72 -19.10
C ASN A 105 -4.90 -15.81 -19.48
N ILE A 106 -5.21 -14.80 -18.66
CA ILE A 106 -6.01 -13.67 -19.07
C ILE A 106 -5.08 -12.93 -20.01
N THR A 107 -5.23 -13.20 -21.30
CA THR A 107 -4.80 -12.30 -22.35
C THR A 107 -5.44 -10.97 -22.01
N ILE A 108 -4.68 -10.12 -21.30
CA ILE A 108 -5.03 -8.72 -21.05
C ILE A 108 -5.05 -8.12 -22.44
N GLY A 109 -6.21 -8.20 -23.10
CA GLY A 109 -6.41 -7.76 -24.46
C GLY A 109 -6.16 -6.27 -24.51
N ASN A 110 -4.92 -5.90 -24.86
CA ASN A 110 -4.43 -4.71 -25.55
C ASN A 110 -5.11 -3.34 -25.32
N ARG A 111 -5.83 -3.13 -24.21
CA ARG A 111 -6.55 -1.86 -23.93
C ARG A 111 -6.35 -1.29 -22.52
N SER A 112 -5.63 -1.98 -21.64
CA SER A 112 -5.36 -1.44 -20.30
C SER A 112 -3.96 -1.82 -19.82
N GLY A 113 -2.90 -1.21 -20.35
CA GLY A 113 -1.53 -1.30 -19.77
C GLY A 113 -1.38 -0.77 -18.33
N PHE A 114 -2.50 -0.57 -17.62
CA PHE A 114 -2.62 0.12 -16.35
C PHE A 114 -2.46 -0.78 -15.09
N PRO A 115 -2.90 -2.06 -15.03
CA PRO A 115 -2.82 -2.84 -13.79
C PRO A 115 -1.41 -3.39 -13.52
N VAL A 116 -0.64 -3.72 -14.56
CA VAL A 116 0.73 -4.26 -14.40
C VAL A 116 1.68 -3.20 -13.85
N ALA A 117 1.61 -1.97 -14.37
CA ALA A 117 2.42 -0.85 -13.89
C ALA A 117 2.10 -0.48 -12.44
N LEU A 118 0.83 -0.57 -12.02
CA LEU A 118 0.42 -0.36 -10.63
C LEU A 118 1.03 -1.42 -9.70
N ILE A 119 0.89 -2.70 -10.05
CA ILE A 119 1.45 -3.81 -9.27
C ILE A 119 2.97 -3.70 -9.18
N LEU A 120 3.66 -3.43 -10.29
CA LEU A 120 5.11 -3.32 -10.35
C LEU A 120 5.63 -2.26 -9.37
N THR A 121 4.98 -1.10 -9.31
CA THR A 121 5.42 -0.04 -8.40
C THR A 121 5.12 -0.28 -6.93
N ILE A 122 4.07 -1.04 -6.60
CA ILE A 122 3.84 -1.47 -5.21
C ILE A 122 4.96 -2.43 -4.80
N VAL A 123 5.33 -3.36 -5.69
CA VAL A 123 6.46 -4.27 -5.48
C VAL A 123 7.76 -3.48 -5.30
N VAL A 124 8.04 -2.50 -6.16
CA VAL A 124 9.22 -1.63 -6.03
C VAL A 124 9.20 -0.86 -4.70
N GLY A 125 8.04 -0.34 -4.27
CA GLY A 125 7.87 0.31 -2.97
C GLY A 125 8.30 -0.61 -1.81
N TYR A 126 7.77 -1.83 -1.77
CA TYR A 126 8.16 -2.81 -0.75
C TYR A 126 9.63 -3.20 -0.81
N LEU A 127 10.22 -3.33 -2.00
CA LEU A 127 11.65 -3.58 -2.14
C LEU A 127 12.50 -2.44 -1.56
N LEU A 128 12.07 -1.19 -1.72
CA LEU A 128 12.71 -0.03 -1.10
C LEU A 128 12.59 -0.09 0.43
N GLY A 129 11.45 -0.49 0.97
CA GLY A 129 11.27 -0.68 2.42
C GLY A 129 12.16 -1.80 2.98
N ILE A 130 12.30 -2.92 2.26
CA ILE A 130 13.22 -4.01 2.60
C ILE A 130 14.67 -3.52 2.59
N ALA A 131 15.08 -2.82 1.54
CA ALA A 131 16.43 -2.25 1.43
C ALA A 131 16.70 -1.24 2.56
N GLY A 132 15.71 -0.40 2.87
CA GLY A 132 15.75 0.51 4.02
C GLY A 132 15.99 -0.24 5.32
N GLY A 133 15.18 -1.25 5.63
CA GLY A 133 15.33 -2.08 6.83
C GLY A 133 16.72 -2.71 6.95
N ILE A 134 17.29 -3.24 5.86
CA ILE A 134 18.64 -3.82 5.84
C ILE A 134 19.70 -2.76 6.18
N VAL A 135 19.59 -1.56 5.61
CA VAL A 135 20.52 -0.44 5.87
C VAL A 135 20.41 0.02 7.33
N LEU A 136 19.19 0.09 7.88
CA LEU A 136 18.96 0.42 9.29
C LEU A 136 19.60 -0.62 10.24
N VAL A 137 19.55 -1.91 9.92
CA VAL A 137 20.21 -2.97 10.72
C VAL A 137 21.74 -2.78 10.77
N GLN A 138 22.33 -2.17 9.75
CA GLN A 138 23.76 -1.83 9.72
C GLN A 138 24.10 -0.57 10.55
N ASN A 139 23.13 -0.02 11.29
CA ASN A 139 23.23 1.26 12.01
C ASN A 139 23.42 2.49 11.11
N ASP A 140 23.02 2.41 9.84
CA ASP A 140 23.05 3.55 8.93
C ASP A 140 21.66 4.22 8.86
N GLU A 141 21.61 5.47 9.31
CA GLU A 141 20.41 6.32 9.32
C GLU A 141 19.85 6.59 7.91
N ARG A 142 20.66 6.39 6.86
CA ARG A 142 20.22 6.55 5.46
C ARG A 142 19.10 5.60 5.07
N GLY A 143 18.93 4.50 5.81
CA GLY A 143 17.83 3.56 5.61
C GLY A 143 16.46 4.22 5.74
N LEU A 144 16.32 5.27 6.56
CA LEU A 144 15.04 5.98 6.74
C LEU A 144 14.58 6.73 5.50
N TYR A 145 15.49 7.17 4.62
CA TYR A 145 15.09 7.75 3.34
C TYR A 145 14.41 6.72 2.45
N LEU A 146 14.91 5.49 2.44
CA LEU A 146 14.33 4.39 1.65
C LEU A 146 12.98 3.96 2.20
N VAL A 147 12.84 3.88 3.53
CA VAL A 147 11.55 3.60 4.20
C VAL A 147 10.54 4.72 3.94
N THR A 148 10.97 5.98 4.04
CA THR A 148 10.12 7.13 3.69
C THR A 148 9.63 7.04 2.24
N LEU A 149 10.52 6.68 1.31
CA LEU A 149 10.17 6.52 -0.10
C LEU A 149 9.18 5.38 -0.31
N CYS A 150 9.29 4.28 0.45
CA CYS A 150 8.29 3.20 0.50
C CYS A 150 6.92 3.77 0.94
N CYS A 151 6.85 4.43 2.09
CA CYS A 151 5.61 5.00 2.64
C CYS A 151 4.91 5.94 1.65
N VAL A 152 5.66 6.89 1.08
CA VAL A 152 5.13 7.86 0.10
C VAL A 152 4.62 7.13 -1.13
N THR A 153 5.37 6.15 -1.65
CA THR A 153 4.96 5.38 -2.83
C THR A 153 3.67 4.61 -2.55
N LEU A 154 3.55 3.97 -1.38
CA LEU A 154 2.35 3.23 -1.00
C LEU A 154 1.12 4.14 -0.85
N ILE A 155 1.25 5.31 -0.23
CA ILE A 155 0.15 6.30 -0.13
C ILE A 155 -0.28 6.78 -1.52
N VAL A 156 0.67 7.24 -2.35
CA VAL A 156 0.37 7.76 -3.70
C VAL A 156 -0.28 6.66 -4.55
N ARG A 157 0.24 5.44 -4.48
CA ARG A 157 -0.35 4.31 -5.20
C ARG A 157 -1.71 3.92 -4.68
N SER A 158 -1.95 4.03 -3.38
CA SER A 158 -3.26 3.78 -2.79
C SER A 158 -4.31 4.76 -3.32
N VAL A 159 -3.98 6.05 -3.38
CA VAL A 159 -4.87 7.10 -3.92
C VAL A 159 -5.13 6.88 -5.40
N LEU A 160 -4.10 6.60 -6.20
CA LEU A 160 -4.26 6.33 -7.63
C LEU A 160 -5.12 5.08 -7.88
N THR A 161 -4.95 4.04 -7.06
CA THR A 161 -5.77 2.82 -7.15
C THR A 161 -7.23 3.12 -6.84
N ALA A 162 -7.51 3.88 -5.78
CA ALA A 162 -8.88 4.32 -5.47
C ALA A 162 -9.51 5.13 -6.62
N TRP A 163 -8.74 6.02 -7.24
CA TRP A 163 -9.17 6.78 -8.42
C TRP A 163 -9.55 5.86 -9.58
N THR A 164 -8.73 4.86 -9.88
CA THR A 164 -9.05 3.91 -10.97
C THR A 164 -10.35 3.15 -10.73
N PHE A 165 -10.68 2.80 -9.49
CA PHE A 165 -11.95 2.16 -9.17
C PHE A 165 -13.13 3.12 -9.38
N MET A 166 -13.01 4.38 -8.97
CA MET A 166 -14.06 5.38 -9.15
C MET A 166 -14.37 5.64 -10.63
N PHE A 167 -13.34 5.82 -11.46
CA PHE A 167 -13.53 6.07 -12.89
C PHE A 167 -13.90 4.82 -13.68
N GLY A 168 -13.38 3.65 -13.28
CA GLY A 168 -13.77 2.36 -13.84
C GLY A 168 -15.26 2.06 -13.62
N ALA A 169 -15.75 2.28 -12.40
CA ALA A 169 -17.16 2.09 -12.06
C ALA A 169 -18.09 3.06 -12.82
N ARG A 170 -17.67 4.31 -13.04
CA ARG A 170 -18.47 5.29 -13.79
C ARG A 170 -18.66 4.91 -15.25
N ARG A 171 -17.62 4.35 -15.89
CA ARG A 171 -17.68 3.91 -17.29
C ARG A 171 -18.57 2.68 -17.48
N ALA A 172 -18.52 1.73 -16.55
CA ALA A 172 -19.40 0.56 -16.59
C ALA A 172 -20.88 0.95 -16.46
N ASN A 173 -21.19 1.98 -15.67
CA ASN A 173 -22.57 2.47 -15.50
C ASN A 173 -23.08 3.29 -16.69
N SER A 174 -22.22 3.97 -17.46
CA SER A 174 -22.64 4.67 -18.69
C SER A 174 -22.98 3.68 -19.81
N GLU A 175 -22.18 2.63 -19.98
CA GLU A 175 -22.43 1.59 -20.99
C GLU A 175 -23.71 0.77 -20.69
N LYS A 176 -24.08 0.61 -19.41
CA LYS A 176 -25.37 -0.01 -19.01
C LYS A 176 -26.60 0.87 -19.23
N ARG A 177 -26.45 2.18 -19.49
CA ARG A 177 -27.57 3.12 -19.73
C ARG A 177 -27.88 3.35 -21.20
N GLU A 178 -26.93 3.04 -22.10
CA GLU A 178 -27.09 3.16 -23.55
C GLU A 178 -27.62 1.88 -24.21
N ASN A 179 -27.68 0.76 -23.46
CA ASN A 179 -28.31 -0.50 -23.86
C ASN A 179 -29.62 -0.70 -23.08
#